data_AF-A0A443RWY2-F1
#
_entry.id   AF-A0A443RWY2-F1
#
_cell.length_a   1.000
_cell.length_b   1.000
_cell.length_c   1.000
_cell.angle_alpha   90.00
_cell.angle_beta   90.00
_cell.angle_gamma   90.00
#
_symmetry.space_group_name_H-M   'P 1'
#
loop_
_entity.id
_entity.type
_entity.pdbx_description
1 polymer ?
#
loop_
_entity_poly.entity_id
_entity_poly.type
_entity_poly.pdbx_seq_one_letter_code
_entity_poly.pdbx_strand_id
1 'polypeptide(L)'
;MILSIIITNYVLLKAVCVADSNSDPLKDYSLYKAFPKNENDLKLLISLERKYGVDLWSEPNRLLRPVLFTVSPESRQSVVKHLTEKRIDITLITNDLKKLVDNEREEISKISESFAADEVANFEAYHNYEKIAFILEEWKKKYPQNVKTRVIGVTWEKRSIYALKITGGKEGNKPIIFFECGIHAREWISPTTCLYFANTLLTNKSNQDTLLNKYDFHFVPVLNADGYAYTWTKKRDWRRNRFPGTIGHGACIGVDLNRNFDPEHCKEGSTKNLCLPSYCGTKAFSENETIAIRDYVKELTKNQTMKIYFAMH
;
A
#
# COMPACT_ATOMS: atom_id res chain seq x y z
N MET A 1 59.67 37.12 -12.92
CA MET A 1 59.37 37.93 -11.72
C MET A 1 57.85 38.09 -11.65
N ILE A 2 57.25 37.42 -10.65
CA ILE A 2 56.04 37.79 -9.89
C ILE A 2 54.69 37.77 -10.66
N LEU A 3 53.89 36.70 -10.59
CA LEU A 3 52.85 36.37 -9.57
C LEU A 3 51.77 37.44 -9.35
N SER A 4 50.50 37.10 -9.62
CA SER A 4 49.26 37.53 -8.91
C SER A 4 48.05 36.89 -9.61
N ILE A 5 47.56 35.72 -9.19
CA ILE A 5 46.44 35.52 -8.25
C ILE A 5 45.22 36.39 -8.60
N ILE A 6 44.25 35.82 -9.33
CA ILE A 6 42.83 36.13 -9.15
C ILE A 6 42.09 34.79 -9.04
N ILE A 7 41.84 34.41 -7.79
CA ILE A 7 40.87 33.41 -7.35
C ILE A 7 39.55 34.15 -7.18
N THR A 8 38.48 33.73 -7.86
CA THR A 8 37.03 33.92 -7.55
C THR A 8 36.24 33.60 -8.83
N ASN A 9 35.12 32.90 -8.90
CA ASN A 9 34.17 32.34 -7.95
C ASN A 9 33.45 31.17 -8.65
N TYR A 10 33.81 29.92 -8.36
CA TYR A 10 32.90 28.79 -8.62
C TYR A 10 31.99 28.66 -7.40
N VAL A 11 30.92 29.46 -7.35
CA VAL A 11 29.82 29.19 -6.43
C VAL A 11 29.02 28.04 -7.02
N LEU A 12 29.44 26.81 -6.70
CA LEU A 12 28.57 25.66 -6.69
C LEU A 12 27.39 25.99 -5.76
N LEU A 13 26.26 26.39 -6.33
CA LEU A 13 24.98 26.29 -5.64
C LEU A 13 24.69 24.79 -5.45
N LYS A 14 25.31 24.20 -4.42
CA LYS A 14 24.69 23.07 -3.73
C LYS A 14 23.44 23.66 -3.09
N ALA A 15 22.30 23.46 -3.75
CA ALA A 15 21.02 23.51 -3.06
C ALA A 15 21.08 22.43 -1.97
N VAL A 16 21.55 22.84 -0.79
CA VAL A 16 21.35 22.10 0.44
C VAL A 16 19.84 22.13 0.63
N CYS A 17 19.18 21.05 0.21
CA CYS A 17 17.90 20.71 0.78
C CYS A 17 18.17 20.53 2.27
N VAL A 18 17.92 21.58 3.06
CA VAL A 18 17.66 21.42 4.48
C VAL A 18 16.31 20.71 4.51
N ALA A 19 16.34 19.39 4.29
CA ALA A 19 15.32 18.53 4.83
C ALA A 19 15.43 18.72 6.34
N ASP A 20 14.43 19.37 6.92
CA ASP A 20 14.29 19.49 8.35
C ASP A 20 14.18 18.06 8.90
N SER A 21 15.33 17.50 9.29
CA SER A 21 15.51 16.07 9.52
C SER A 21 15.03 15.62 10.90
N ASN A 22 14.17 16.40 11.56
CA ASN A 22 13.77 16.17 12.96
C ASN A 22 12.27 16.35 13.25
N SER A 23 11.41 16.63 12.28
CA SER A 23 9.95 16.51 12.49
C SER A 23 9.48 15.15 11.98
N ASP A 24 9.01 14.30 12.91
CA ASP A 24 8.32 13.07 12.53
C ASP A 24 7.07 13.45 11.72
N PRO A 25 6.88 12.91 10.50
CA PRO A 25 5.84 13.35 9.58
C PRO A 25 4.41 13.16 10.09
N LEU A 26 4.21 12.42 11.19
CA LEU A 26 2.89 12.14 11.77
C LEU A 26 2.68 12.75 13.16
N LYS A 27 3.69 13.44 13.68
CA LYS A 27 3.54 14.16 14.94
C LYS A 27 2.48 15.25 14.77
N ASP A 28 1.61 15.34 15.77
CA ASP A 28 0.49 16.28 15.80
C ASP A 28 -0.54 16.07 14.67
N TYR A 29 -0.43 15.05 13.82
CA TYR A 29 -1.54 14.73 12.90
C TYR A 29 -2.73 14.22 13.72
N SER A 30 -3.91 14.74 13.42
CA SER A 30 -5.13 14.37 14.14
C SER A 30 -5.96 13.38 13.34
N LEU A 31 -6.45 12.33 13.99
CA LEU A 31 -7.38 11.38 13.42
C LEU A 31 -8.79 11.69 13.92
N TYR A 32 -9.69 11.95 12.98
CA TYR A 32 -11.10 12.20 13.26
C TYR A 32 -11.99 11.09 12.70
N LYS A 33 -13.18 10.99 13.28
CA LYS A 33 -14.27 10.12 12.82
C LYS A 33 -15.53 10.96 12.61
N ALA A 34 -16.14 10.86 11.44
CA ALA A 34 -17.44 11.47 11.14
C ALA A 34 -18.47 10.39 10.79
N PHE A 35 -19.75 10.67 11.02
CA PHE A 35 -20.86 9.82 10.61
C PHE A 35 -21.74 10.57 9.60
N PRO A 36 -21.64 10.28 8.28
CA PRO A 36 -22.47 10.90 7.28
C PRO A 36 -23.92 10.41 7.44
N LYS A 37 -24.85 11.34 7.65
CA LYS A 37 -26.27 11.06 7.88
C LYS A 37 -27.08 11.13 6.58
N ASN A 38 -26.56 11.81 5.57
CA ASN A 38 -27.20 12.01 4.27
C ASN A 38 -26.18 12.15 3.14
N GLU A 39 -26.65 12.19 1.89
CA GLU A 39 -25.81 12.30 0.69
C GLU A 39 -24.98 13.59 0.62
N ASN A 40 -25.47 14.70 1.20
CA ASN A 40 -24.70 15.94 1.24
C ASN A 40 -23.50 15.81 2.19
N ASP A 41 -23.63 15.07 3.28
CA ASP A 41 -22.51 14.81 4.20
C ASP A 41 -21.42 13.99 3.48
N LEU A 42 -21.81 12.96 2.71
CA LEU A 42 -20.86 12.17 1.91
C LEU A 42 -20.09 13.06 0.92
N LYS A 43 -20.81 13.86 0.14
CA LYS A 43 -20.21 14.80 -0.82
C LYS A 43 -19.28 15.80 -0.13
N LEU A 44 -19.67 16.31 1.04
CA LEU A 44 -18.87 17.24 1.81
C LEU A 44 -17.58 16.59 2.33
N LEU A 45 -17.66 15.37 2.88
CA LEU A 45 -16.49 14.62 3.35
C LEU A 45 -15.52 14.32 2.20
N ILE A 46 -16.02 13.91 1.04
CA ILE A 46 -15.21 13.72 -0.18
C ILE A 46 -14.50 15.03 -0.57
N SER A 47 -15.19 16.16 -0.45
CA SER A 47 -14.61 17.46 -0.83
C SER A 47 -13.44 17.91 0.07
N LEU A 48 -13.30 17.36 1.28
CA LEU A 48 -12.23 17.72 2.20
C LEU A 48 -10.84 17.41 1.64
N GLU A 49 -10.69 16.30 0.92
CA GLU A 49 -9.43 15.95 0.27
C GLU A 49 -9.01 17.07 -0.70
N ARG A 50 -9.92 17.46 -1.60
CA ARG A 50 -9.65 18.48 -2.62
C ARG A 50 -9.42 19.86 -2.02
N LYS A 51 -10.13 20.19 -0.94
CA LYS A 51 -10.11 21.53 -0.35
C LYS A 51 -8.99 21.75 0.66
N TYR A 52 -8.64 20.70 1.41
CA TYR A 52 -7.75 20.81 2.56
C TYR A 52 -6.59 19.80 2.53
N GLY A 53 -6.53 18.91 1.53
CA GLY A 53 -5.53 17.84 1.48
C GLY A 53 -5.75 16.75 2.53
N VAL A 54 -6.97 16.62 3.06
CA VAL A 54 -7.33 15.60 4.05
C VAL A 54 -7.21 14.20 3.44
N ASP A 55 -6.59 13.28 4.18
CA ASP A 55 -6.49 11.88 3.79
C ASP A 55 -7.62 11.07 4.43
N LEU A 56 -8.51 10.57 3.57
CA LEU A 56 -9.65 9.76 3.96
C LEU A 56 -9.21 8.29 4.11
N TRP A 57 -9.28 7.76 5.32
CA TRP A 57 -8.94 6.37 5.61
C TRP A 57 -10.05 5.40 5.24
N SER A 58 -11.29 5.88 5.23
CA SER A 58 -12.46 5.12 4.79
C SER A 58 -13.21 5.93 3.75
N GLU A 59 -13.52 5.30 2.61
CA GLU A 59 -14.24 5.98 1.54
C GLU A 59 -15.65 6.41 2.01
N PRO A 60 -16.04 7.69 1.83
CA PRO A 60 -17.39 8.15 2.13
C PRO A 60 -18.38 7.68 1.06
N ASN A 61 -18.76 6.40 1.09
CA ASN A 61 -19.66 5.79 0.08
C ASN A 61 -20.94 5.19 0.66
N ARG A 62 -21.11 5.21 1.99
CA ARG A 62 -22.28 4.64 2.67
C ARG A 62 -22.71 5.52 3.83
N LEU A 63 -24.02 5.77 3.92
CA LEU A 63 -24.63 6.46 5.05
C LEU A 63 -24.45 5.66 6.33
N LEU A 64 -24.35 6.38 7.45
CA LEU A 64 -24.23 5.85 8.81
C LEU A 64 -23.01 4.94 9.06
N ARG A 65 -22.08 4.86 8.10
CA ARG A 65 -20.77 4.23 8.31
C ARG A 65 -19.73 5.28 8.71
N PRO A 66 -18.90 4.99 9.72
CA PRO A 66 -17.88 5.95 10.14
C PRO A 66 -16.89 6.20 9.01
N VAL A 67 -16.62 7.47 8.76
CA VAL A 67 -15.54 7.93 7.89
C VAL A 67 -14.40 8.39 8.78
N LEU A 68 -13.28 7.68 8.71
CA LEU A 68 -12.04 8.04 9.38
C LEU A 68 -11.19 8.90 8.44
N PHE A 69 -10.55 9.94 8.98
CA PHE A 69 -9.69 10.81 8.19
C PHE A 69 -8.64 11.51 9.03
N THR A 70 -7.45 11.68 8.45
CA THR A 70 -6.34 12.40 9.07
C THR A 70 -6.29 13.84 8.59
N VAL A 71 -5.97 14.73 9.52
CA VAL A 71 -5.88 16.17 9.28
C VAL A 71 -4.53 16.66 9.78
N SER A 72 -3.83 17.40 8.93
CA SER A 72 -2.53 17.97 9.28
C SER A 72 -2.69 19.10 10.32
N PRO A 73 -1.66 19.40 11.12
CA PRO A 73 -1.70 20.49 12.08
C PRO A 73 -2.11 21.84 11.47
N GLU A 74 -1.64 22.11 10.24
CA GLU A 74 -1.86 23.37 9.51
C GLU A 74 -3.31 23.52 9.04
N SER A 75 -3.94 22.41 8.64
CA SER A 75 -5.31 22.41 8.13
C SER A 75 -6.38 22.20 9.20
N ARG A 76 -5.99 21.74 10.40
CA ARG A 76 -6.89 21.31 11.49
C ARG A 76 -7.97 22.33 11.83
N GLN A 77 -7.59 23.57 12.11
CA GLN A 77 -8.54 24.61 12.51
C GLN A 77 -9.58 24.87 11.41
N SER A 78 -9.12 24.95 10.16
CA SER A 78 -9.98 25.20 9.00
C SER A 78 -10.95 24.05 8.73
N VAL A 79 -10.48 22.79 8.83
CA VAL A 79 -11.31 21.59 8.63
C VAL A 79 -12.36 21.47 9.72
N VAL A 80 -11.96 21.58 10.99
CA VAL A 80 -12.89 21.47 12.13
C VAL A 80 -13.95 22.57 12.06
N LYS A 81 -13.54 23.82 11.80
CA LYS A 81 -14.48 24.93 11.63
C LYS A 81 -15.47 24.64 10.49
N HIS A 82 -14.98 24.19 9.34
CA HIS A 82 -15.83 23.92 8.17
C HIS A 82 -16.86 22.82 8.44
N LEU A 83 -16.46 21.74 9.11
CA LEU A 83 -17.37 20.64 9.46
C LEU A 83 -18.41 21.06 10.50
N THR A 84 -18.01 21.83 11.51
CA THR A 84 -18.92 22.39 12.52
C THR A 84 -19.95 23.32 11.91
N GLU A 85 -19.54 24.25 11.02
CA GLU A 85 -20.45 25.16 10.31
C GLU A 85 -21.48 24.41 9.46
N LYS A 86 -21.08 23.26 8.91
CA LYS A 86 -21.93 22.37 8.12
C LYS A 86 -22.70 21.33 8.96
N ARG A 87 -22.60 21.41 10.29
CA ARG A 87 -23.28 20.53 11.24
C ARG A 87 -22.95 19.05 11.04
N ILE A 88 -21.72 18.74 10.61
CA ILE A 88 -21.18 17.38 10.62
C ILE A 88 -20.55 17.11 11.98
N ASP A 89 -21.11 16.15 12.70
CA ASP A 89 -20.54 15.69 13.97
C ASP A 89 -19.24 14.93 13.72
N ILE A 90 -18.18 15.37 14.41
CA ILE A 90 -16.87 14.73 14.39
C ILE A 90 -16.42 14.33 15.79
N THR A 91 -15.75 13.19 15.89
CA THR A 91 -15.09 12.71 17.11
C THR A 91 -13.59 12.71 16.88
N LEU A 92 -12.83 13.36 17.75
CA LEU A 92 -11.37 13.25 17.79
C LEU A 92 -10.99 11.89 18.39
N ILE A 93 -10.23 11.08 17.64
CA ILE A 93 -9.69 9.80 18.13
C ILE A 93 -8.32 10.03 18.78
N THR A 94 -7.45 10.74 18.08
CA THR A 94 -6.16 11.20 18.62
C THR A 94 -5.80 12.52 17.97
N ASN A 95 -5.14 13.40 18.73
CA ASN A 95 -4.53 14.62 18.19
C ASN A 95 -3.09 14.43 17.74
N ASP A 96 -2.52 13.24 18.00
CA ASP A 96 -1.14 12.90 17.70
C ASP A 96 -1.08 11.45 17.19
N LEU A 97 -1.10 11.30 15.87
CA LEU A 97 -1.08 10.00 15.20
C LEU A 97 0.23 9.26 15.44
N LYS A 98 1.33 9.97 15.68
CA LYS A 98 2.62 9.38 16.02
C LYS A 98 2.53 8.45 17.23
N LYS A 99 1.75 8.79 18.26
CA LYS A 99 1.58 7.94 19.45
C LYS A 99 1.02 6.55 19.11
N LEU A 100 0.08 6.49 18.16
CA LEU A 100 -0.48 5.20 17.72
C LEU A 100 0.57 4.37 16.96
N VAL A 101 1.40 5.03 16.15
CA VAL A 101 2.49 4.38 15.41
C VAL A 101 3.60 3.91 16.34
N ASP A 102 3.99 4.72 17.32
CA ASP A 102 5.01 4.37 18.30
C ASP A 102 4.58 3.16 19.14
N ASN A 103 3.31 3.12 19.58
CA ASN A 103 2.74 1.97 20.25
C ASN A 103 2.75 0.72 19.36
N GLU A 104 2.35 0.83 18.08
CA GLU A 104 2.43 -0.30 17.13
C GLU A 104 3.86 -0.82 17.00
N ARG A 105 4.85 0.08 16.89
CA ARG A 105 6.27 -0.27 16.76
C ARG A 105 6.81 -0.94 18.01
N GLU A 106 6.42 -0.45 19.19
CA GLU A 106 6.79 -1.04 20.47
C GLU A 106 6.24 -2.47 20.59
N GLU A 107 4.96 -2.67 20.27
CA GLU A 107 4.33 -4.00 20.32
C GLU A 107 5.00 -4.96 19.32
N ILE A 108 5.28 -4.53 18.09
CA ILE A 108 6.03 -5.35 17.11
C ILE A 108 7.40 -5.73 17.65
N SER A 109 8.11 -4.81 18.31
CA SER A 109 9.47 -5.07 18.84
C SER A 109 9.50 -6.10 19.97
N LYS A 110 8.37 -6.32 20.65
CA LYS A 110 8.22 -7.31 21.72
C LYS A 110 7.92 -8.72 21.17
N ILE A 111 7.46 -8.82 19.93
CA ILE A 111 7.11 -10.12 19.34
C ILE A 111 8.39 -10.84 18.97
N SER A 112 8.53 -12.07 19.47
CA SER A 112 9.67 -12.92 19.13
C SER A 112 9.64 -13.26 17.64
N GLU A 113 10.79 -13.15 16.98
CA GLU A 113 10.96 -13.70 15.63
C GLU A 113 10.98 -15.24 15.62
N SER A 114 11.04 -15.90 16.78
CA SER A 114 10.99 -17.36 16.88
C SER A 114 9.60 -17.88 16.54
N PHE A 115 9.54 -18.85 15.64
CA PHE A 115 8.36 -19.65 15.32
C PHE A 115 8.70 -21.14 15.44
N ALA A 116 7.70 -22.02 15.39
CA ALA A 116 7.91 -23.46 15.49
C ALA A 116 8.89 -23.94 14.40
N ALA A 117 9.69 -24.98 14.67
CA ALA A 117 10.74 -25.44 13.75
C ALA A 117 10.22 -25.83 12.35
N ASP A 118 8.94 -26.17 12.26
CA ASP A 118 8.23 -26.54 11.04
C ASP A 118 7.41 -25.39 10.43
N GLU A 119 7.43 -24.20 11.01
CA GLU A 119 6.89 -22.99 10.39
C GLU A 119 7.95 -22.26 9.56
N VAL A 120 7.50 -21.36 8.68
CA VAL A 120 8.40 -20.54 7.82
C VAL A 120 8.30 -19.06 8.17
N ALA A 121 7.25 -18.67 8.92
CA ALA A 121 6.99 -17.31 9.34
C ALA A 121 6.18 -17.32 10.65
N ASN A 122 6.39 -16.31 11.48
CA ASN A 122 5.52 -16.01 12.61
C ASN A 122 4.32 -15.18 12.13
N PHE A 123 3.10 -15.72 12.20
CA PHE A 123 1.88 -15.02 11.75
C PHE A 123 1.25 -14.09 12.80
N GLU A 124 1.83 -14.01 13.99
CA GLU A 124 1.44 -13.04 15.02
C GLU A 124 2.13 -11.67 14.80
N ALA A 125 3.13 -11.60 13.91
CA ALA A 125 3.87 -10.38 13.59
C ALA A 125 3.59 -9.87 12.16
N TYR A 126 3.75 -8.56 11.97
CA TYR A 126 3.92 -7.96 10.65
C TYR A 126 5.35 -8.15 10.15
N HIS A 127 5.51 -8.37 8.85
CA HIS A 127 6.81 -8.61 8.22
C HIS A 127 7.14 -7.51 7.23
N ASN A 128 8.37 -6.99 7.25
CA ASN A 128 8.82 -6.06 6.22
C ASN A 128 8.95 -6.75 4.85
N TYR A 129 9.12 -5.94 3.79
CA TYR A 129 9.18 -6.46 2.42
C TYR A 129 10.26 -7.54 2.24
N GLU A 130 11.44 -7.33 2.81
CA GLU A 130 12.57 -8.25 2.72
C GLU A 130 12.25 -9.60 3.37
N LYS A 131 11.61 -9.57 4.55
CA LYS A 131 11.18 -10.78 5.26
C LYS A 131 10.07 -11.50 4.51
N ILE A 132 9.12 -10.78 3.90
CA ILE A 132 8.09 -11.39 3.05
C ILE A 132 8.74 -12.09 1.85
N ALA A 133 9.66 -11.43 1.14
CA ALA A 133 10.38 -12.04 0.02
C ALA A 133 11.16 -13.29 0.45
N PHE A 134 11.80 -13.26 1.63
CA PHE A 134 12.46 -14.42 2.22
C PHE A 134 11.48 -15.57 2.48
N ILE A 135 10.31 -15.30 3.09
CA ILE A 135 9.27 -16.31 3.36
C ILE A 135 8.83 -17.02 2.07
N LEU A 136 8.67 -16.28 0.97
CA LEU A 136 8.27 -16.87 -0.32
C LEU A 136 9.33 -17.84 -0.86
N GLU A 137 10.62 -17.50 -0.77
CA GLU A 137 11.70 -18.39 -1.21
C GLU A 137 11.86 -19.60 -0.28
N GLU A 138 11.66 -19.44 1.03
CA GLU A 138 11.69 -20.57 1.95
C GLU A 138 10.52 -21.54 1.72
N TRP A 139 9.31 -21.05 1.41
CA TRP A 139 8.21 -21.93 1.01
C TRP A 139 8.49 -22.69 -0.28
N LYS A 140 9.14 -22.06 -1.26
CA LYS A 140 9.56 -22.73 -2.49
C LYS A 140 10.57 -23.84 -2.23
N LYS A 141 11.55 -23.62 -1.34
CA LYS A 141 12.54 -24.65 -0.95
C LYS A 141 11.88 -25.80 -0.18
N LYS A 142 10.95 -25.48 0.72
CA LYS A 142 10.27 -26.45 1.59
C LYS A 142 9.23 -27.29 0.86
N TYR A 143 8.50 -26.70 -0.08
CA TYR A 143 7.41 -27.34 -0.83
C TYR A 143 7.64 -27.27 -2.35
N PRO A 144 8.76 -27.80 -2.89
CA PRO A 144 9.17 -27.58 -4.28
C PRO A 144 8.20 -28.15 -5.32
N GLN A 145 7.40 -29.15 -4.94
CA GLN A 145 6.37 -29.73 -5.80
C GLN A 145 5.09 -28.88 -5.83
N ASN A 146 4.80 -28.14 -4.76
CA ASN A 146 3.56 -27.39 -4.59
C ASN A 146 3.72 -25.91 -4.92
N VAL A 147 4.92 -25.35 -4.73
CA VAL A 147 5.17 -23.92 -4.73
C VAL A 147 6.08 -23.53 -5.89
N LYS A 148 5.66 -22.51 -6.65
CA LYS A 148 6.53 -21.79 -7.60
C LYS A 148 6.46 -20.30 -7.30
N THR A 149 7.62 -19.63 -7.27
CA THR A 149 7.71 -18.16 -7.17
C THR A 149 8.15 -17.59 -8.51
N ARG A 150 7.65 -16.39 -8.85
CA ARG A 150 8.11 -15.64 -10.03
C ARG A 150 8.06 -14.15 -9.75
N VAL A 151 9.02 -13.41 -10.29
CA VAL A 151 8.92 -11.95 -10.42
C VAL A 151 7.99 -11.62 -11.58
N ILE A 152 6.94 -10.83 -11.32
CA ILE A 152 5.96 -10.41 -12.33
C ILE A 152 6.14 -8.97 -12.80
N GLY A 153 6.97 -8.20 -12.09
CA GLY A 153 7.30 -6.82 -12.44
C GLY A 153 8.33 -6.24 -11.48
N VAL A 154 8.75 -5.01 -11.76
CA VAL A 154 9.72 -4.26 -10.95
C VAL A 154 9.20 -2.86 -10.74
N THR A 155 9.19 -2.39 -9.50
CA THR A 155 8.69 -1.07 -9.10
C THR A 155 9.61 0.08 -9.54
N TRP A 156 9.22 1.33 -9.24
CA TRP A 156 10.00 2.53 -9.56
C TRP A 156 11.37 2.55 -8.88
N GLU A 157 11.42 2.21 -7.59
CA GLU A 157 12.63 2.12 -6.77
C GLU A 157 13.33 0.75 -6.89
N LYS A 158 12.99 -0.03 -7.94
CA LYS A 158 13.68 -1.27 -8.35
C LYS A 158 13.49 -2.47 -7.42
N ARG A 159 12.35 -2.57 -6.72
CA ARG A 159 11.96 -3.78 -5.98
C ARG A 159 11.17 -4.73 -6.86
N SER A 160 11.41 -6.02 -6.69
CA SER A 160 10.66 -7.07 -7.38
C SER A 160 9.25 -7.19 -6.84
N ILE A 161 8.28 -7.36 -7.75
CA ILE A 161 6.92 -7.75 -7.40
C ILE A 161 6.82 -9.26 -7.57
N TYR A 162 6.64 -9.98 -6.47
CA TYR A 162 6.60 -11.44 -6.47
C TYR A 162 5.18 -11.97 -6.58
N ALA A 163 5.01 -12.97 -7.43
CA ALA A 163 3.86 -13.86 -7.43
C ALA A 163 4.24 -15.24 -6.90
N LEU A 164 3.35 -15.83 -6.11
CA LEU A 164 3.42 -17.17 -5.55
C LEU A 164 2.30 -18.02 -6.17
N LYS A 165 2.66 -19.13 -6.81
CA LYS A 165 1.72 -20.17 -7.24
C LYS A 165 1.77 -21.32 -6.25
N ILE A 166 0.61 -21.73 -5.75
CA ILE A 166 0.42 -22.94 -4.92
C ILE A 166 -0.52 -23.90 -5.64
N THR A 167 -0.10 -25.17 -5.74
CA THR A 167 -0.81 -26.22 -6.47
C THR A 167 -0.66 -27.58 -5.79
N GLY A 168 -1.50 -28.56 -6.14
CA GLY A 168 -1.47 -29.93 -5.61
C GLY A 168 -0.31 -30.81 -6.11
N GLY A 169 0.64 -30.24 -6.85
CA GLY A 169 1.82 -30.93 -7.37
C GLY A 169 1.62 -31.73 -8.65
N LYS A 170 0.38 -31.91 -9.10
CA LYS A 170 0.07 -32.47 -10.42
C LYS A 170 -0.04 -31.36 -11.47
N GLU A 171 0.64 -31.55 -12.59
CA GLU A 171 0.53 -30.64 -13.73
C GLU A 171 -0.87 -30.74 -14.38
N GLY A 172 -1.38 -29.59 -14.82
CA GLY A 172 -2.68 -29.48 -15.49
C GLY A 172 -3.23 -28.06 -15.47
N ASN A 173 -4.11 -27.73 -16.41
CA ASN A 173 -4.76 -26.42 -16.51
C ASN A 173 -5.96 -26.33 -15.56
N LYS A 174 -5.68 -26.23 -14.25
CA LYS A 174 -6.74 -26.05 -13.25
C LYS A 174 -7.27 -24.62 -13.25
N PRO A 175 -8.53 -24.38 -12.86
CA PRO A 175 -9.03 -23.03 -12.68
C PRO A 175 -8.27 -22.29 -11.57
N ILE A 176 -8.17 -20.96 -11.70
CA ILE A 176 -7.36 -20.11 -10.80
C ILE A 176 -8.23 -19.43 -9.75
N ILE A 177 -7.73 -19.41 -8.51
CA ILE A 177 -8.15 -18.50 -7.45
C ILE A 177 -7.00 -17.52 -7.21
N PHE A 178 -7.26 -16.23 -7.42
CA PHE A 178 -6.24 -15.19 -7.37
C PHE A 178 -6.42 -14.27 -6.16
N PHE A 179 -5.31 -13.90 -5.51
CA PHE A 179 -5.25 -12.97 -4.39
C PHE A 179 -4.26 -11.85 -4.71
N GLU A 180 -4.76 -10.62 -4.83
CA GLU A 180 -3.98 -9.38 -4.84
C GLU A 180 -3.97 -8.79 -3.43
N CYS A 181 -2.78 -8.42 -2.94
CA CYS A 181 -2.61 -7.90 -1.59
C CYS A 181 -1.58 -6.77 -1.56
N GLY A 182 -1.68 -5.89 -0.56
CA GLY A 182 -0.73 -4.81 -0.36
C GLY A 182 -0.63 -3.82 -1.51
N ILE A 183 -1.73 -3.54 -2.22
CA ILE A 183 -1.78 -2.48 -3.23
C ILE A 183 -1.72 -1.08 -2.60
N HIS A 184 -2.33 -0.89 -1.42
CA HIS A 184 -2.05 0.26 -0.58
C HIS A 184 -1.05 -0.12 0.50
N ALA A 185 -0.01 0.69 0.61
CA ALA A 185 1.15 0.36 1.43
C ALA A 185 0.84 0.31 2.94
N ARG A 186 -0.03 1.18 3.45
CA ARG A 186 -0.37 1.26 4.88
C ARG A 186 -1.23 0.12 5.41
N GLU A 187 -1.87 -0.65 4.52
CA GLU A 187 -2.84 -1.71 4.83
C GLU A 187 -2.09 -3.01 5.22
N TRP A 188 -1.27 -2.95 6.27
CA TRP A 188 -0.34 -4.03 6.66
C TRP A 188 -1.02 -5.39 6.93
N ILE A 189 -2.29 -5.38 7.31
CA ILE A 189 -3.06 -6.60 7.51
C ILE A 189 -3.30 -7.38 6.22
N SER A 190 -3.34 -6.70 5.06
CA SER A 190 -3.58 -7.34 3.76
C SER A 190 -2.45 -8.29 3.36
N PRO A 191 -1.16 -7.87 3.27
CA PRO A 191 -0.05 -8.78 3.05
C PRO A 191 0.02 -9.94 4.06
N THR A 192 -0.14 -9.67 5.35
CA THR A 192 -0.11 -10.70 6.40
C THR A 192 -1.20 -11.73 6.21
N THR A 193 -2.43 -11.31 5.92
CA THR A 193 -3.56 -12.23 5.70
C THR A 193 -3.32 -13.12 4.48
N CYS A 194 -2.76 -12.58 3.40
CA CYS A 194 -2.45 -13.36 2.21
C CYS A 194 -1.36 -14.41 2.46
N LEU A 195 -0.33 -14.05 3.23
CA LEU A 195 0.68 -15.03 3.66
C LEU A 195 0.05 -16.10 4.57
N TYR A 196 -0.86 -15.73 5.46
CA TYR A 196 -1.56 -16.69 6.34
C TYR A 196 -2.40 -17.68 5.54
N PHE A 197 -3.15 -17.22 4.52
CA PHE A 197 -3.89 -18.10 3.63
C PHE A 197 -2.98 -19.02 2.81
N ALA A 198 -1.88 -18.48 2.27
CA ALA A 198 -0.87 -19.27 1.58
C ALA A 198 -0.29 -20.36 2.50
N ASN A 199 0.04 -20.02 3.75
CA ASN A 199 0.52 -20.97 4.75
C ASN A 199 -0.51 -22.07 5.03
N THR A 200 -1.76 -21.68 5.25
CA THR A 200 -2.86 -22.61 5.54
C THR A 200 -3.06 -23.62 4.40
N LEU A 201 -2.92 -23.18 3.14
CA LEU A 201 -2.97 -24.06 1.98
C LEU A 201 -1.83 -25.09 1.97
N LEU A 202 -0.64 -24.70 2.43
CA LEU A 202 0.55 -25.56 2.42
C LEU A 202 0.62 -26.52 3.60
N THR A 203 0.19 -26.11 4.79
CA THR A 203 0.38 -26.88 6.03
C THR A 203 -0.79 -27.80 6.34
N ASN A 204 -2.01 -27.48 5.92
CA ASN A 204 -3.16 -28.33 6.15
C ASN A 204 -3.25 -29.44 5.09
N LYS A 205 -2.87 -30.66 5.46
CA LYS A 205 -2.84 -31.84 4.56
C LYS A 205 -4.18 -32.11 3.86
N SER A 206 -5.32 -31.81 4.48
CA SER A 206 -6.64 -32.01 3.87
C SER A 206 -6.85 -31.11 2.64
N ASN A 207 -6.11 -30.00 2.52
CA ASN A 207 -6.20 -29.10 1.36
C ASN A 207 -5.62 -29.72 0.09
N GLN A 208 -4.69 -30.69 0.20
CA GLN A 208 -4.14 -31.38 -0.96
C GLN A 208 -5.28 -32.07 -1.75
N ASP A 209 -6.12 -32.83 -1.06
CA ASP A 209 -7.19 -33.59 -1.70
C ASP A 209 -8.43 -32.76 -2.05
N THR A 210 -8.68 -31.66 -1.31
CA THR A 210 -9.93 -30.89 -1.44
C THR A 210 -9.82 -29.66 -2.33
N LEU A 211 -8.79 -28.83 -2.14
CA LEU A 211 -8.64 -27.53 -2.80
C LEU A 211 -7.52 -27.54 -3.84
N LEU A 212 -6.32 -27.97 -3.45
CA LEU A 212 -5.13 -27.90 -4.29
C LEU A 212 -5.17 -28.88 -5.47
N ASN A 213 -5.97 -29.95 -5.41
CA ASN A 213 -6.24 -30.81 -6.57
C ASN A 213 -7.28 -30.20 -7.54
N LYS A 214 -8.09 -29.23 -7.10
CA LYS A 214 -9.15 -28.62 -7.91
C LYS A 214 -8.78 -27.27 -8.50
N TYR A 215 -7.96 -26.50 -7.80
CA TYR A 215 -7.60 -25.13 -8.17
C TYR A 215 -6.09 -24.89 -8.14
N ASP A 216 -5.65 -23.91 -8.91
CA ASP A 216 -4.35 -23.26 -8.73
C ASP A 216 -4.55 -21.95 -7.98
N PHE A 217 -3.82 -21.77 -6.89
CA PHE A 217 -3.87 -20.55 -6.09
C PHE A 217 -2.71 -19.65 -6.46
N HIS A 218 -3.01 -18.40 -6.79
CA HIS A 218 -2.02 -17.39 -7.12
C HIS A 218 -2.12 -16.23 -6.14
N PHE A 219 -1.00 -15.86 -5.53
CA PHE A 219 -0.91 -14.74 -4.60
C PHE A 219 0.10 -13.72 -5.12
N VAL A 220 -0.24 -12.43 -5.01
CA VAL A 220 0.70 -11.31 -5.10
C VAL A 220 0.67 -10.62 -3.73
N PRO A 221 1.55 -11.03 -2.78
CA PRO A 221 1.43 -10.62 -1.37
C PRO A 221 1.69 -9.13 -1.13
N VAL A 222 2.58 -8.52 -1.92
CA VAL A 222 2.88 -7.09 -1.86
C VAL A 222 2.97 -6.54 -3.28
N LEU A 223 1.86 -6.01 -3.78
CA LEU A 223 1.84 -5.36 -5.09
C LEU A 223 2.62 -4.04 -5.08
N ASN A 224 2.44 -3.22 -4.05
CA ASN A 224 3.11 -1.94 -3.86
C ASN A 224 4.37 -2.08 -3.00
N ALA A 225 5.39 -2.76 -3.53
CA ALA A 225 6.60 -3.07 -2.76
C ALA A 225 7.35 -1.82 -2.26
N ASP A 226 7.43 -0.76 -3.08
CA ASP A 226 8.11 0.47 -2.69
C ASP A 226 7.36 1.22 -1.60
N GLY A 227 6.05 1.41 -1.78
CA GLY A 227 5.21 2.05 -0.78
C GLY A 227 5.25 1.26 0.53
N TYR A 228 5.16 -0.07 0.47
CA TYR A 228 5.21 -0.92 1.65
C TYR A 228 6.53 -0.72 2.41
N ALA A 229 7.68 -0.84 1.73
CA ALA A 229 9.00 -0.57 2.35
C ALA A 229 9.11 0.85 2.94
N TYR A 230 8.50 1.85 2.30
CA TYR A 230 8.46 3.23 2.79
C TYR A 230 7.66 3.37 4.10
N THR A 231 6.59 2.58 4.29
CA THR A 231 5.84 2.58 5.56
C THR A 231 6.60 2.00 6.74
N TRP A 232 7.55 1.10 6.49
CA TRP A 232 8.43 0.53 7.52
C TRP A 232 9.49 1.52 8.00
N THR A 233 9.96 2.40 7.11
CA THR A 233 11.20 3.18 7.33
C THR A 233 11.02 4.69 7.41
N LYS A 234 9.93 5.25 6.85
CA LYS A 234 9.77 6.71 6.69
C LYS A 234 8.41 7.25 7.13
N LYS A 235 7.29 6.71 6.63
CA LYS A 235 5.96 7.27 6.90
C LYS A 235 4.89 6.17 6.91
N ARG A 236 4.44 5.80 8.12
CA ARG A 236 3.60 4.61 8.37
C ARG A 236 2.22 4.65 7.68
N ASP A 237 1.63 5.83 7.53
CA ASP A 237 0.31 6.04 6.90
C ASP A 237 0.39 6.21 5.37
N TRP A 238 1.56 5.97 4.75
CA TRP A 238 1.72 6.09 3.30
C TRP A 238 0.86 5.07 2.55
N ARG A 239 0.03 5.54 1.61
CA ARG A 239 -0.92 4.71 0.84
C ARG A 239 -0.43 4.36 -0.57
N ARG A 240 0.08 5.36 -1.28
CA ARG A 240 0.37 5.34 -2.74
C ARG A 240 1.62 4.54 -3.10
N ASN A 241 1.91 4.37 -4.40
CA ASN A 241 3.24 3.92 -4.83
C ASN A 241 4.31 5.03 -4.64
N ARG A 242 5.51 4.83 -5.19
CA ARG A 242 6.64 5.76 -5.08
C ARG A 242 7.04 6.42 -6.40
N PHE A 243 6.10 6.56 -7.35
CA PHE A 243 6.31 7.30 -8.59
C PHE A 243 6.84 8.72 -8.34
N PRO A 244 7.99 9.13 -8.91
CA PRO A 244 8.60 10.43 -8.68
C PRO A 244 7.94 11.52 -9.53
N GLY A 245 6.72 11.92 -9.15
CA GLY A 245 5.98 12.99 -9.84
C GLY A 245 6.51 14.39 -9.52
N THR A 246 6.44 15.28 -10.52
CA THR A 246 6.84 16.70 -10.39
C THR A 246 5.70 17.64 -10.79
N ILE A 247 5.56 18.76 -10.06
CA ILE A 247 4.64 19.87 -10.40
C ILE A 247 5.45 21.18 -10.35
N GLY A 248 5.73 21.77 -11.52
CA GLY A 248 6.57 22.97 -11.59
C GLY A 248 7.95 22.73 -10.98
N HIS A 249 8.30 23.49 -9.94
CA HIS A 249 9.54 23.32 -9.16
C HIS A 249 9.40 22.42 -7.92
N GLY A 250 8.21 21.87 -7.65
CA GLY A 250 7.94 20.98 -6.51
C GLY A 250 7.83 19.51 -6.91
N ALA A 251 7.95 18.60 -5.93
CA ALA A 251 7.80 17.16 -6.11
C ALA A 251 6.60 16.64 -5.29
N CYS A 252 5.71 15.88 -5.96
CA CYS A 252 4.62 15.16 -5.31
C CYS A 252 4.71 13.70 -5.74
N ILE A 253 4.90 12.81 -4.76
CA ILE A 253 5.30 11.43 -5.01
C ILE A 253 4.09 10.50 -4.91
N GLY A 254 3.94 9.64 -5.89
CA GLY A 254 3.07 8.47 -5.84
C GLY A 254 1.72 8.66 -6.51
N VAL A 255 1.21 7.53 -6.98
CA VAL A 255 -0.11 7.31 -7.58
C VAL A 255 -0.90 6.37 -6.67
N ASP A 256 -2.20 6.61 -6.50
CA ASP A 256 -3.12 5.63 -5.94
C ASP A 256 -3.32 4.51 -6.98
N LEU A 257 -2.68 3.37 -6.73
CA LEU A 257 -2.69 2.23 -7.64
C LEU A 257 -4.12 1.70 -7.87
N ASN A 258 -5.02 1.80 -6.87
CA ASN A 258 -6.41 1.36 -7.01
C ASN A 258 -7.31 2.39 -7.73
N ARG A 259 -6.72 3.49 -8.24
CA ARG A 259 -7.35 4.43 -9.19
C ARG A 259 -6.69 4.40 -10.57
N ASN A 260 -5.68 3.55 -10.75
CA ASN A 260 -4.86 3.51 -11.95
C ASN A 260 -5.28 2.42 -12.95
N PHE A 261 -6.31 1.63 -12.67
CA PHE A 261 -6.84 0.64 -13.61
C PHE A 261 -7.68 1.29 -14.73
N ASP A 262 -7.87 0.57 -15.84
CA ASP A 262 -8.54 1.07 -17.05
C ASP A 262 -10.05 1.28 -16.94
N PRO A 263 -10.84 0.33 -16.39
CA PRO A 263 -12.26 0.55 -16.21
C PRO A 263 -12.49 1.80 -15.38
N GLU A 264 -13.14 2.79 -16.00
CA GLU A 264 -13.46 4.06 -15.34
C GLU A 264 -12.25 4.84 -14.81
N HIS A 265 -11.11 4.74 -15.49
CA HIS A 265 -9.89 5.41 -15.10
C HIS A 265 -10.11 6.89 -14.77
N CYS A 266 -9.69 7.27 -13.57
CA CYS A 266 -9.74 8.64 -13.07
C CYS A 266 -11.14 9.30 -13.08
N LYS A 267 -12.21 8.53 -12.91
CA LYS A 267 -13.58 9.04 -12.70
C LYS A 267 -13.84 9.39 -11.23
N GLU A 268 -15.07 9.19 -10.75
CA GLU A 268 -15.50 9.52 -9.38
C GLU A 268 -14.60 8.85 -8.33
N GLY A 269 -14.39 9.52 -7.20
CA GLY A 269 -13.49 9.04 -6.15
C GLY A 269 -11.99 9.10 -6.48
N SER A 270 -11.63 9.78 -7.57
CA SER A 270 -10.23 10.02 -7.99
C SER A 270 -9.93 11.49 -8.20
N THR A 271 -8.66 11.82 -8.40
CA THR A 271 -8.21 13.16 -8.78
C THR A 271 -7.06 13.13 -9.78
N LYS A 272 -6.97 14.18 -10.61
CA LYS A 272 -5.82 14.44 -11.49
C LYS A 272 -4.74 15.29 -10.80
N ASN A 273 -4.98 15.74 -9.57
CA ASN A 273 -3.98 16.48 -8.81
C ASN A 273 -2.98 15.51 -8.16
N LEU A 274 -1.74 15.51 -8.68
CA LEU A 274 -0.65 14.65 -8.23
C LEU A 274 -0.31 14.76 -6.73
N CYS A 275 -0.61 15.88 -6.07
CA CYS A 275 -0.33 16.04 -4.65
C CYS A 275 -1.41 15.47 -3.73
N LEU A 276 -2.56 15.06 -4.26
CA LEU A 276 -3.66 14.54 -3.45
C LEU A 276 -3.60 13.00 -3.30
N PRO A 277 -4.06 12.45 -2.17
CA PRO A 277 -4.02 11.02 -1.88
C PRO A 277 -4.65 10.13 -2.97
N SER A 278 -5.78 10.54 -3.55
CA SER A 278 -6.51 9.78 -4.58
C SER A 278 -6.01 9.99 -6.03
N TYR A 279 -4.77 10.49 -6.22
CA TYR A 279 -4.23 10.76 -7.55
C TYR A 279 -4.21 9.50 -8.42
N CYS A 280 -4.88 9.56 -9.58
CA CYS A 280 -5.13 8.40 -10.42
C CYS A 280 -3.97 8.01 -11.36
N GLY A 281 -2.96 8.86 -11.52
CA GLY A 281 -1.91 8.69 -12.52
C GLY A 281 -2.22 9.42 -13.83
N THR A 282 -1.30 9.34 -14.78
CA THR A 282 -1.40 10.10 -16.05
C THR A 282 -2.30 9.44 -17.09
N LYS A 283 -2.45 8.12 -17.00
CA LYS A 283 -3.33 7.28 -17.82
C LYS A 283 -3.57 5.95 -17.10
N ALA A 284 -4.55 5.19 -17.56
CA ALA A 284 -4.75 3.82 -17.14
C ALA A 284 -3.48 2.98 -17.33
N PHE A 285 -3.14 2.19 -16.32
CA PHE A 285 -1.94 1.38 -16.26
C PHE A 285 -0.67 2.20 -16.55
N SER A 286 -0.54 3.39 -15.94
CA SER A 286 0.69 4.18 -16.01
C SER A 286 1.78 3.65 -15.07
N GLU A 287 1.39 2.92 -14.03
CA GLU A 287 2.32 2.48 -12.98
C GLU A 287 2.86 1.09 -13.24
N ASN A 288 4.15 0.86 -12.91
CA ASN A 288 4.79 -0.43 -13.09
C ASN A 288 4.05 -1.55 -12.33
N GLU A 289 3.52 -1.24 -11.15
CA GLU A 289 2.78 -2.18 -10.32
C GLU A 289 1.47 -2.63 -11.00
N THR A 290 0.66 -1.69 -11.49
CA THR A 290 -0.61 -2.01 -12.17
C THR A 290 -0.40 -2.67 -13.53
N ILE A 291 0.67 -2.30 -14.25
CA ILE A 291 1.11 -3.00 -15.47
C ILE A 291 1.48 -4.46 -15.15
N ALA A 292 2.27 -4.69 -14.11
CA ALA A 292 2.74 -6.02 -13.73
C ALA A 292 1.59 -6.98 -13.44
N ILE A 293 0.60 -6.56 -12.63
CA ILE A 293 -0.54 -7.42 -12.31
C ILE A 293 -1.46 -7.63 -13.50
N ARG A 294 -1.70 -6.60 -14.33
CA ARG A 294 -2.48 -6.72 -15.58
C ARG A 294 -1.89 -7.77 -16.50
N ASP A 295 -0.58 -7.69 -16.75
CA ASP A 295 0.10 -8.58 -17.69
C ASP A 295 0.18 -9.99 -17.14
N TYR A 296 0.35 -10.14 -15.82
CA TYR A 296 0.31 -11.45 -15.17
C TYR A 296 -1.07 -12.11 -15.27
N VAL A 297 -2.15 -11.38 -14.96
CA VAL A 297 -3.52 -11.90 -15.08
C VAL A 297 -3.86 -12.25 -16.54
N LYS A 298 -3.46 -11.40 -17.50
CA LYS A 298 -3.62 -11.69 -18.94
C LYS A 298 -2.84 -12.94 -19.36
N GLU A 299 -1.63 -13.15 -18.86
CA GLU A 299 -0.85 -14.34 -19.15
C GLU A 299 -1.54 -15.61 -18.63
N LEU A 300 -1.97 -15.60 -17.35
CA LEU A 300 -2.64 -16.73 -16.73
C LEU A 300 -3.93 -17.12 -17.46
N THR A 301 -4.71 -16.12 -17.87
CA THR A 301 -6.02 -16.32 -18.51
C THR A 301 -5.95 -16.78 -19.97
N LYS A 302 -4.75 -16.86 -20.58
CA LYS A 302 -4.58 -17.48 -21.90
C LYS A 302 -4.84 -18.99 -21.87
N ASN A 303 -4.45 -19.66 -20.79
CA ASN A 303 -4.42 -21.12 -20.69
C ASN A 303 -5.32 -21.67 -19.57
N GLN A 304 -5.74 -20.82 -18.63
CA GLN A 304 -6.52 -21.22 -17.46
C GLN A 304 -7.72 -20.28 -17.27
N THR A 305 -8.81 -20.79 -16.70
CA THR A 305 -9.95 -19.96 -16.33
C THR A 305 -9.75 -19.38 -14.93
N MET A 306 -9.74 -18.06 -14.79
CA MET A 306 -9.82 -17.42 -13.47
C MET A 306 -11.25 -17.50 -12.94
N LYS A 307 -11.45 -18.18 -11.81
CA LYS A 307 -12.77 -18.35 -11.20
C LYS A 307 -13.09 -17.25 -10.21
N ILE A 308 -12.10 -16.86 -9.42
CA ILE A 308 -12.25 -15.83 -8.39
C ILE A 308 -10.99 -14.96 -8.35
N TYR A 309 -11.20 -13.66 -8.17
CA TYR A 309 -10.18 -12.67 -7.93
C TYR A 309 -10.51 -11.92 -6.63
N PHE A 310 -9.63 -12.03 -5.64
CA PHE A 310 -9.72 -11.31 -4.37
C PHE A 310 -8.73 -10.15 -4.37
N ALA A 311 -9.23 -8.92 -4.22
CA ALA A 311 -8.42 -7.75 -3.87
C ALA A 311 -8.54 -7.51 -2.36
N MET A 312 -7.44 -7.67 -1.63
CA MET A 312 -7.40 -7.61 -0.17
C MET A 312 -6.93 -6.22 0.28
N HIS A 313 -7.77 -5.52 1.05
CA HIS A 313 -7.53 -4.18 1.60
C HIS A 313 -7.81 -4.12 3.09
#